data_AF-A0A8E2R1X4-F1
#
_entry.id   AF-A0A8E2R1X4-F1
#
_cell.length_a   1.000
_cell.length_b   1.000
_cell.length_c   1.000
_cell.angle_alpha   90.00
_cell.angle_beta   90.00
_cell.angle_gamma   90.00
#
_symmetry.space_group_name_H-M   'P 1'
#
loop_
_entity.id
_entity.type
_entity.pdbx_description
1 polymer ?
#
loop_
_entity_poly.entity_id
_entity_poly.type
_entity_poly.pdbx_seq_one_letter_code
_entity_poly.pdbx_strand_id
1 'polypeptide(L)'
;MSSSLLRTRAASAFLAIAVTTAVPSPALAEPDTAHVPIALDVAKSNVAPLIDAGFASQVDGAWYVDGAAVAAAAEGLRTINSSATGYDRDLFKHWSDPDENGCDARNDMLQRDLTNVVLRDGSDCIVERGILDDPYTGEAVPFTRGVATSGAVQIDHIVPLAAAWTGGANTWDAAQREAFANDPVNLQAVEGRANSAKGMRLASEWMPTNTAFHCTYLAQMTIVLTSYDLAVTPIDQDAILNGGTINGVPFAGAASCALPAGAVLAEPSTVASEEPAKTVEVIGAPEPPDSTENATTGASALPWILGLAGVALAALAAAVLQHRRRA
;
A
#
# COMPACT_ATOMS: atom_id res chain seq x y z
N MET A 1 -89.08 32.39 56.79
CA MET A 1 -89.22 32.89 55.41
C MET A 1 -88.01 32.41 54.63
N SER A 2 -88.18 31.28 53.93
CA SER A 2 -87.18 30.68 53.05
C SER A 2 -86.97 31.53 51.82
N SER A 3 -85.71 31.74 51.40
CA SER A 3 -85.32 31.93 49.99
C SER A 3 -83.80 32.06 49.85
N SER A 4 -83.15 31.01 49.34
CA SER A 4 -82.17 31.18 48.27
C SER A 4 -81.86 29.83 47.63
N LEU A 5 -82.28 29.73 46.37
CA LEU A 5 -82.16 28.58 45.49
C LEU A 5 -80.70 28.42 45.06
N LEU A 6 -80.12 27.25 45.35
CA LEU A 6 -78.86 26.81 44.75
C LEU A 6 -79.06 26.59 43.24
N ARG A 7 -78.34 27.34 42.42
CA ARG A 7 -78.17 27.03 40.99
C ARG A 7 -76.98 26.08 40.83
N THR A 8 -77.27 24.80 40.62
CA THR A 8 -76.30 23.81 40.15
C THR A 8 -75.96 24.10 38.68
N ARG A 9 -74.71 24.53 38.42
CA ARG A 9 -74.13 24.50 37.07
C ARG A 9 -73.39 23.17 36.90
N ALA A 10 -73.94 22.27 36.10
CA ALA A 10 -73.22 21.10 35.62
C ALA A 10 -72.18 21.57 34.58
N ALA A 11 -70.90 21.44 34.91
CA ALA A 11 -69.82 21.63 33.95
C ALA A 11 -69.59 20.29 33.24
N SER A 12 -70.04 20.17 32.00
CA SER A 12 -69.68 19.05 31.13
C SER A 12 -68.21 19.18 30.75
N ALA A 13 -67.35 18.36 31.33
CA ALA A 13 -65.96 18.22 30.90
C ALA A 13 -65.93 17.39 29.60
N PHE A 14 -65.73 18.06 28.47
CA PHE A 14 -65.41 17.38 27.21
C PHE A 14 -63.94 16.96 27.26
N LEU A 15 -63.69 15.66 27.40
CA LEU A 15 -62.38 15.04 27.26
C LEU A 15 -62.04 14.98 25.76
N ALA A 16 -61.26 15.95 25.28
CA ALA A 16 -60.71 15.91 23.93
C ALA A 16 -59.56 14.89 23.90
N ILE A 17 -59.81 13.72 23.32
CA ILE A 17 -58.76 12.74 23.00
C ILE A 17 -58.03 13.27 21.76
N ALA A 18 -56.88 13.92 21.98
CA ALA A 18 -55.96 14.26 20.90
C ALA A 18 -55.24 12.97 20.47
N VAL A 19 -55.66 12.39 19.35
CA VAL A 19 -54.91 11.31 18.69
C VAL A 19 -53.72 11.96 18.00
N THR A 20 -52.56 11.95 18.66
CA THR A 20 -51.28 12.28 18.03
C THR A 20 -50.86 11.11 17.14
N THR A 21 -51.15 11.21 15.84
CA THR A 21 -50.49 10.35 14.85
C THR A 21 -49.02 10.77 14.79
N ALA A 22 -48.13 9.99 15.42
CA ALA A 22 -46.71 10.11 15.17
C ALA A 22 -46.47 9.76 13.69
N VAL A 23 -46.23 10.77 12.87
CA VAL A 23 -45.70 10.56 11.53
C VAL A 23 -44.25 10.14 11.74
N PRO A 24 -43.85 8.91 11.38
CA PRO A 24 -42.44 8.56 11.42
C PRO A 24 -41.72 9.54 10.51
N SER A 25 -40.76 10.29 11.07
CA SER A 25 -39.81 11.03 10.25
C SER A 25 -39.19 10.02 9.28
N PRO A 26 -39.11 10.31 7.97
CA PRO A 26 -38.30 9.48 7.10
C PRO A 26 -36.91 9.45 7.71
N ALA A 27 -36.43 8.26 8.07
CA ALA A 27 -35.02 8.08 8.35
C ALA A 27 -34.30 8.67 7.14
N LEU A 28 -33.48 9.70 7.36
CA LEU A 28 -32.53 10.12 6.35
C LEU A 28 -31.74 8.86 6.04
N ALA A 29 -31.88 8.35 4.81
CA ALA A 29 -31.04 7.28 4.33
C ALA A 29 -29.60 7.70 4.62
N GLU A 30 -28.84 6.86 5.33
CA GLU A 30 -27.40 7.04 5.38
C GLU A 30 -26.91 7.12 3.94
N PRO A 31 -25.98 8.03 3.60
CA PRO A 31 -25.44 8.07 2.26
C PRO A 31 -24.83 6.69 1.97
N ASP A 32 -25.51 5.95 1.10
CA ASP A 32 -25.03 4.72 0.48
C ASP A 32 -23.92 5.12 -0.51
N THR A 33 -22.80 5.56 0.05
CA THR A 33 -21.56 5.80 -0.68
C THR A 33 -20.62 4.65 -0.36
N ALA A 34 -21.05 3.42 -0.64
CA ALA A 34 -20.09 2.38 -0.93
C ALA A 34 -19.12 2.97 -1.96
N HIS A 35 -17.82 3.02 -1.63
CA HIS A 35 -16.84 3.48 -2.59
C HIS A 35 -16.96 2.58 -3.82
N VAL A 36 -17.21 3.17 -4.98
CA VAL A 36 -17.23 2.41 -6.24
C VAL A 36 -15.87 1.73 -6.34
N PRO A 37 -15.80 0.39 -6.44
CA PRO A 37 -14.53 -0.31 -6.47
C PRO A 37 -13.75 0.12 -7.70
N ILE A 38 -12.54 0.61 -7.47
CA ILE A 38 -11.63 1.02 -8.52
C ILE A 38 -10.60 -0.09 -8.70
N ALA A 39 -10.50 -0.57 -9.94
CA ALA A 39 -9.50 -1.56 -10.29
C ALA A 39 -8.10 -0.97 -10.06
N LEU A 40 -7.25 -1.75 -9.40
CA LEU A 40 -5.85 -1.42 -9.20
C LEU A 40 -5.12 -1.47 -10.54
N ASP A 41 -4.39 -0.41 -10.85
CA ASP A 41 -3.44 -0.43 -11.96
C ASP A 41 -2.20 -1.22 -11.54
N VAL A 42 -2.15 -2.51 -11.91
CA VAL A 42 -1.09 -3.45 -11.54
C VAL A 42 0.29 -3.01 -12.04
N ALA A 43 0.36 -2.20 -13.11
CA ALA A 43 1.62 -1.76 -13.69
C ALA A 43 2.19 -0.49 -13.04
N LYS A 44 1.33 0.35 -12.45
CA LYS A 44 1.72 1.66 -11.88
C LYS A 44 1.57 1.78 -10.37
N SER A 45 0.74 0.94 -9.77
CA SER A 45 0.55 0.90 -8.32
C SER A 45 1.45 -0.17 -7.73
N ASN A 46 1.84 -0.02 -6.46
CA ASN A 46 2.48 -1.07 -5.66
C ASN A 46 1.52 -2.27 -5.40
N VAL A 47 0.99 -2.88 -6.45
CA VAL A 47 -0.05 -3.91 -6.36
C VAL A 47 0.53 -5.26 -5.98
N ALA A 48 1.71 -5.63 -6.48
CA ALA A 48 2.34 -6.90 -6.12
C ALA A 48 2.47 -7.09 -4.60
N PRO A 49 2.98 -6.11 -3.82
CA PRO A 49 2.97 -6.18 -2.36
C PRO A 49 1.57 -6.34 -1.76
N LEU A 50 0.54 -5.67 -2.33
CA LEU A 50 -0.84 -5.83 -1.87
C LEU A 50 -1.38 -7.24 -2.10
N ILE A 51 -1.05 -7.84 -3.25
CA ILE A 51 -1.42 -9.22 -3.57
C ILE A 51 -0.72 -10.18 -2.60
N ASP A 52 0.60 -10.03 -2.42
CA ASP A 52 1.40 -10.91 -1.57
C ASP A 52 0.97 -10.85 -0.08
N ALA A 53 0.50 -9.68 0.38
CA ALA A 53 -0.07 -9.52 1.71
C ALA A 53 -1.52 -10.02 1.84
N GLY A 54 -2.16 -10.43 0.73
CA GLY A 54 -3.57 -10.83 0.71
C GLY A 54 -4.54 -9.66 0.85
N PHE A 55 -4.10 -8.43 0.55
CA PHE A 55 -4.91 -7.20 0.60
C PHE A 55 -5.50 -6.83 -0.76
N ALA A 56 -5.26 -7.65 -1.79
CA ALA A 56 -5.89 -7.50 -3.09
C ALA A 56 -6.50 -8.82 -3.54
N SER A 57 -7.69 -8.73 -4.12
CA SER A 57 -8.48 -9.86 -4.63
C SER A 57 -8.80 -9.64 -6.10
N GLN A 58 -8.72 -10.71 -6.90
CA GLN A 58 -9.05 -10.65 -8.32
C GLN A 58 -10.55 -10.91 -8.55
N VAL A 59 -11.20 -10.05 -9.31
CA VAL A 59 -12.61 -10.15 -9.71
C VAL A 59 -12.70 -9.90 -11.21
N ASP A 60 -13.24 -10.86 -11.96
CA ASP A 60 -13.38 -10.79 -13.43
C ASP A 60 -12.10 -10.38 -14.17
N GLY A 61 -10.94 -10.82 -13.67
CA GLY A 61 -9.62 -10.54 -14.26
C GLY A 61 -8.99 -9.21 -13.82
N ALA A 62 -9.71 -8.36 -13.09
CA ALA A 62 -9.18 -7.12 -12.52
C ALA A 62 -8.86 -7.27 -11.02
N TRP A 63 -7.83 -6.59 -10.55
CA TRP A 63 -7.45 -6.58 -9.13
C TRP A 63 -8.13 -5.45 -8.39
N TYR A 64 -8.59 -5.71 -7.18
CA TYR A 64 -9.23 -4.75 -6.29
C TYR A 64 -8.66 -4.88 -4.90
N VAL A 65 -8.65 -3.78 -4.14
CA VAL A 65 -8.34 -3.84 -2.70
C VAL A 65 -9.40 -4.67 -1.99
N ASP A 66 -8.96 -5.65 -1.21
CA ASP A 66 -9.81 -6.41 -0.31
C ASP A 66 -9.89 -5.67 1.04
N GLY A 67 -10.88 -4.77 1.16
CA GLY A 67 -11.04 -3.94 2.35
C GLY A 67 -11.25 -4.73 3.63
N ALA A 68 -11.85 -5.92 3.56
CA ALA A 68 -12.04 -6.78 4.72
C ALA A 68 -10.70 -7.34 5.23
N ALA A 69 -9.83 -7.78 4.32
CA ALA A 69 -8.48 -8.22 4.67
C ALA A 69 -7.63 -7.08 5.24
N VAL A 70 -7.70 -5.89 4.63
CA VAL A 70 -7.01 -4.69 5.13
C VAL A 70 -7.53 -4.30 6.51
N ALA A 71 -8.84 -4.27 6.72
CA ALA A 71 -9.44 -3.94 8.01
C ALA A 71 -9.04 -4.94 9.10
N ALA A 72 -9.06 -6.24 8.81
CA ALA A 72 -8.61 -7.26 9.76
C ALA A 72 -7.14 -7.07 10.17
N ALA A 73 -6.27 -6.69 9.23
CA ALA A 73 -4.88 -6.39 9.54
C ALA A 73 -4.71 -5.08 10.34
N ALA A 74 -5.50 -4.06 10.01
CA ALA A 74 -5.50 -2.77 10.72
C ALA A 74 -5.98 -2.90 12.18
N GLU A 75 -6.94 -3.79 12.45
CA GLU A 75 -7.41 -4.10 13.82
C GLU A 75 -6.28 -4.71 14.68
N GLY A 76 -5.37 -5.45 14.05
CA GLY A 76 -4.20 -6.03 14.69
C GLY A 76 -3.02 -5.07 14.92
N LEU A 77 -3.10 -3.82 14.46
CA LEU A 77 -2.01 -2.85 14.65
C LEU A 77 -1.80 -2.54 16.14
N ARG A 78 -0.52 -2.42 16.54
CA ARG A 78 -0.19 -1.94 17.88
C ARG A 78 -0.61 -0.47 18.00
N THR A 79 -1.13 -0.09 19.17
CA THR A 79 -1.44 1.30 19.46
C THR A 79 -0.48 1.92 20.47
N ILE A 80 -0.24 3.22 20.34
CA ILE A 80 0.60 4.01 21.24
C ILE A 80 -0.05 5.37 21.54
N ASN A 81 0.04 5.82 22.79
CA ASN A 81 -0.51 7.11 23.25
C ASN A 81 0.57 8.16 23.54
N SER A 82 1.84 7.84 23.28
CA SER A 82 2.99 8.70 23.56
C SER A 82 3.66 9.15 22.27
N SER A 83 4.15 10.38 22.23
CA SER A 83 5.04 10.86 21.17
C SER A 83 6.50 10.51 21.47
N ALA A 84 7.31 10.35 20.43
CA ALA A 84 8.76 10.24 20.56
C ALA A 84 9.42 11.60 20.25
N THR A 85 10.41 11.98 21.06
CA THR A 85 11.26 13.14 20.79
C THR A 85 12.53 12.71 20.06
N GLY A 86 13.34 13.68 19.62
CA GLY A 86 14.65 13.41 19.03
C GLY A 86 14.61 12.83 17.61
N TYR A 87 13.49 12.95 16.91
CA TYR A 87 13.45 12.65 15.48
C TYR A 87 14.43 13.54 14.73
N ASP A 88 15.27 12.89 13.92
CA ASP A 88 16.14 13.53 12.94
C ASP A 88 16.01 12.77 11.62
N ARG A 89 15.67 13.49 10.55
CA ARG A 89 15.50 12.90 9.22
C ARG A 89 16.80 12.31 8.70
N ASP A 90 17.95 12.88 9.08
CA ASP A 90 19.25 12.45 8.58
C ASP A 90 19.66 11.06 9.11
N LEU A 91 18.95 10.54 10.12
CA LEU A 91 19.11 9.15 10.60
C LEU A 91 18.51 8.11 9.65
N PHE A 92 17.71 8.54 8.67
CA PHE A 92 17.09 7.72 7.64
C PHE A 92 17.79 7.97 6.31
N LYS A 93 18.93 7.31 6.09
CA LYS A 93 19.67 7.42 4.85
C LYS A 93 18.77 7.02 3.67
N HIS A 94 18.59 7.96 2.74
CA HIS A 94 17.66 7.82 1.63
C HIS A 94 18.36 8.05 0.29
N TRP A 95 17.72 7.56 -0.78
CA TRP A 95 18.26 7.46 -2.13
C TRP A 95 19.48 6.55 -2.21
N SER A 96 19.43 5.45 -1.46
CA SER A 96 20.34 4.32 -1.65
C SER A 96 19.79 3.40 -2.74
N ASP A 97 20.60 2.44 -3.14
CA ASP A 97 20.30 1.41 -4.14
C ASP A 97 20.27 0.04 -3.40
N PRO A 98 19.14 -0.30 -2.73
CA PRO A 98 19.08 -1.49 -1.88
C PRO A 98 18.97 -2.81 -2.68
N ASP A 99 18.54 -2.77 -3.94
CA ASP A 99 18.45 -3.94 -4.82
C ASP A 99 19.68 -4.09 -5.73
N GLU A 100 20.65 -3.17 -5.62
CA GLU A 100 21.94 -3.16 -6.33
C GLU A 100 21.76 -3.18 -7.85
N ASN A 101 20.68 -2.56 -8.35
CA ASN A 101 20.35 -2.53 -9.77
C ASN A 101 21.08 -1.39 -10.52
N GLY A 102 21.77 -0.50 -9.80
CA GLY A 102 22.50 0.65 -10.32
C GLY A 102 21.72 1.98 -10.27
N CYS A 103 20.46 1.95 -9.85
CA CYS A 103 19.57 3.10 -9.72
C CYS A 103 19.34 3.40 -8.23
N ASP A 104 19.29 4.68 -7.88
CA ASP A 104 18.82 5.04 -6.53
C ASP A 104 17.31 4.83 -6.42
N ALA A 105 16.84 4.60 -5.20
CA ALA A 105 15.41 4.40 -4.93
C ALA A 105 14.54 5.54 -5.48
N ARG A 106 15.04 6.78 -5.60
CA ARG A 106 14.27 7.87 -6.21
C ARG A 106 14.01 7.59 -7.69
N ASN A 107 15.05 7.21 -8.43
CA ASN A 107 14.92 6.92 -9.85
C ASN A 107 14.10 5.65 -10.08
N ASP A 108 14.20 4.64 -9.23
CA ASP A 108 13.33 3.47 -9.31
C ASP A 108 11.87 3.86 -9.20
N MET A 109 11.51 4.71 -8.23
CA MET A 109 10.12 5.16 -8.06
C MET A 109 9.66 6.02 -9.22
N LEU A 110 10.52 6.91 -9.75
CA LEU A 110 10.18 7.70 -10.92
C LEU A 110 9.98 6.82 -12.17
N GLN A 111 10.77 5.77 -12.35
CA GLN A 111 10.59 4.84 -13.48
C GLN A 111 9.32 3.99 -13.33
N ARG A 112 9.00 3.55 -12.09
CA ARG A 112 7.80 2.78 -11.78
C ARG A 112 6.51 3.59 -11.98
N ASP A 113 6.49 4.82 -11.45
CA ASP A 113 5.24 5.57 -11.27
C ASP A 113 4.94 6.56 -12.40
N LEU A 114 5.96 6.97 -13.18
CA LEU A 114 5.75 7.88 -14.30
C LEU A 114 5.44 7.13 -15.59
N THR A 115 4.65 7.77 -16.44
CA THR A 115 4.47 7.38 -17.84
C THR A 115 5.33 8.26 -18.75
N ASN A 116 5.52 7.82 -20.00
CA ASN A 116 6.29 8.57 -21.01
C ASN A 116 7.68 8.98 -20.50
N VAL A 117 8.33 8.08 -19.77
CA VAL A 117 9.64 8.29 -19.16
C VAL A 117 10.69 8.54 -20.25
N VAL A 118 11.47 9.59 -20.06
CA VAL A 118 12.68 9.87 -20.83
C VAL A 118 13.85 9.80 -19.88
N LEU A 119 14.75 8.86 -20.12
CA LEU A 119 16.00 8.72 -19.38
C LEU A 119 17.08 9.67 -19.93
N ARG A 120 18.08 9.96 -19.10
CA ARG A 120 19.27 10.70 -19.51
C ARG A 120 20.07 9.89 -20.52
N ASP A 121 20.56 10.55 -21.56
CA ASP A 121 21.44 9.92 -22.55
C ASP A 121 22.62 9.21 -21.87
N GLY A 122 22.77 7.92 -22.15
CA GLY A 122 23.82 7.08 -21.57
C GLY A 122 23.57 6.61 -20.13
N SER A 123 22.34 6.72 -19.62
CA SER A 123 21.95 6.17 -18.31
C SER A 123 20.63 5.40 -18.41
N ASP A 124 20.60 4.21 -17.84
CA ASP A 124 19.38 3.38 -17.72
C ASP A 124 18.61 3.65 -16.41
N CYS A 125 19.02 4.68 -15.65
CA CYS A 125 18.43 5.00 -14.35
C CYS A 125 17.89 6.43 -14.27
N ILE A 126 18.66 7.41 -14.74
CA ILE A 126 18.38 8.81 -14.43
C ILE A 126 17.17 9.28 -15.24
N VAL A 127 16.01 9.39 -14.60
CA VAL A 127 14.80 9.94 -15.22
C VAL A 127 14.94 11.45 -15.41
N GLU A 128 14.89 11.93 -16.64
CA GLU A 128 14.90 13.36 -17.00
C GLU A 128 13.51 13.94 -17.12
N ARG A 129 12.56 13.19 -17.70
CA ARG A 129 11.18 13.63 -17.92
C ARG A 129 10.21 12.47 -17.80
N GLY A 130 8.95 12.80 -17.54
CA GLY A 130 7.83 11.85 -17.54
C GLY A 130 6.53 12.57 -17.18
N ILE A 131 5.44 11.82 -17.09
CA ILE A 131 4.14 12.34 -16.65
C ILE A 131 3.67 11.48 -15.47
N LEU A 132 3.44 12.12 -14.34
CA LEU A 132 2.84 11.50 -13.17
C LEU A 132 1.33 11.58 -13.32
N ASP A 133 0.64 10.44 -13.36
CA ASP A 133 -0.80 10.39 -13.10
C ASP A 133 -0.95 10.35 -11.57
N ASP A 134 -1.05 11.52 -10.92
CA ASP A 134 -0.81 11.65 -9.48
C ASP A 134 -1.89 10.93 -8.66
N PRO A 135 -1.53 9.92 -7.84
CA PRO A 135 -2.51 9.20 -7.06
C PRO A 135 -3.14 10.08 -5.96
N TYR A 136 -2.45 11.13 -5.50
CA TYR A 136 -2.93 11.95 -4.38
C TYR A 136 -3.98 12.98 -4.76
N THR A 137 -3.82 13.62 -5.92
CA THR A 137 -4.69 14.68 -6.41
C THR A 137 -5.59 14.23 -7.57
N GLY A 138 -5.21 13.16 -8.28
CA GLY A 138 -5.88 12.71 -9.51
C GLY A 138 -5.49 13.54 -10.74
N GLU A 139 -4.55 14.48 -10.60
CA GLU A 139 -4.07 15.33 -11.69
C GLU A 139 -2.89 14.72 -12.44
N ALA A 140 -2.75 15.05 -13.72
CA ALA A 140 -1.55 14.73 -14.48
C ALA A 140 -0.47 15.81 -14.27
N VAL A 141 0.67 15.43 -13.69
CA VAL A 141 1.77 16.35 -13.36
C VAL A 141 3.00 16.04 -14.22
N PRO A 142 3.43 16.95 -15.11
CA PRO A 142 4.64 16.74 -15.89
C PRO A 142 5.88 16.83 -14.98
N PHE A 143 6.70 15.79 -15.01
CA PHE A 143 8.01 15.80 -14.37
C PHE A 143 9.06 16.28 -15.37
N THR A 144 9.91 17.21 -14.92
CA THR A 144 11.16 17.54 -15.59
C THR A 144 12.23 17.70 -14.52
N ARG A 145 13.34 16.99 -14.66
CA ARG A 145 14.46 17.09 -13.74
C ARG A 145 15.06 18.50 -13.81
N GLY A 146 15.29 19.09 -12.64
CA GLY A 146 15.88 20.41 -12.52
C GLY A 146 15.60 21.02 -11.15
N VAL A 147 16.51 21.87 -10.68
CA VAL A 147 16.41 22.48 -9.34
C VAL A 147 15.08 23.19 -9.11
N ALA A 148 14.53 23.83 -10.15
CA ALA A 148 13.27 24.56 -10.07
C ALA A 148 12.02 23.69 -10.28
N THR A 149 12.16 22.52 -10.91
CA THR A 149 11.02 21.73 -11.43
C THR A 149 10.86 20.39 -10.76
N SER A 150 11.94 19.79 -10.25
CA SER A 150 11.90 18.51 -9.54
C SER A 150 11.07 18.54 -8.26
N GLY A 151 10.79 19.72 -7.69
CA GLY A 151 9.90 19.85 -6.55
C GLY A 151 8.42 19.58 -6.86
N ALA A 152 8.02 19.59 -8.14
CA ALA A 152 6.64 19.33 -8.57
C ALA A 152 6.24 17.85 -8.40
N VAL A 153 7.19 16.93 -8.55
CA VAL A 153 7.01 15.50 -8.27
C VAL A 153 8.01 15.05 -7.22
N GLN A 154 7.50 14.61 -6.08
CA GLN A 154 8.29 14.10 -4.97
C GLN A 154 8.04 12.61 -4.79
N ILE A 155 8.96 11.94 -4.12
CA ILE A 155 8.72 10.56 -3.67
C ILE A 155 8.35 10.68 -2.20
N ASP A 156 7.09 10.37 -1.89
CA ASP A 156 6.57 10.34 -0.53
C ASP A 156 6.81 8.98 0.11
N HIS A 157 6.92 8.99 1.44
CA HIS A 157 6.83 7.83 2.30
C HIS A 157 5.38 7.67 2.76
N ILE A 158 4.64 6.67 2.27
CA ILE A 158 3.23 6.41 2.62
C ILE A 158 3.03 6.49 4.14
N VAL A 159 3.86 5.78 4.91
CA VAL A 159 4.08 6.03 6.34
C VAL A 159 5.28 6.98 6.50
N PRO A 160 5.06 8.25 6.92
CA PRO A 160 6.14 9.22 7.04
C PRO A 160 7.23 8.77 8.02
N LEU A 161 8.50 9.09 7.72
CA LEU A 161 9.64 8.77 8.59
C LEU A 161 9.47 9.24 10.04
N ALA A 162 8.90 10.43 10.24
CA ALA A 162 8.62 10.98 11.59
C ALA A 162 7.48 10.21 12.31
N ALA A 163 6.48 9.75 11.59
CA ALA A 163 5.42 8.90 12.13
C ALA A 163 5.99 7.54 12.53
N ALA A 164 6.82 6.94 11.66
CA ALA A 164 7.53 5.69 11.96
C ALA A 164 8.44 5.81 13.19
N TRP A 165 9.16 6.94 13.33
CA TRP A 165 9.98 7.22 14.52
C TRP A 165 9.16 7.15 15.81
N THR A 166 7.97 7.78 15.80
CA THR A 166 7.02 7.73 16.92
C THR A 166 6.43 6.34 17.13
N GLY A 167 6.18 5.60 16.05
CA GLY A 167 5.61 4.25 16.07
C GLY A 167 6.57 3.12 16.48
N GLY A 168 7.87 3.41 16.63
CA GLY A 168 8.87 2.45 17.12
C GLY A 168 10.23 2.48 16.42
N ALA A 169 10.35 3.17 15.28
CA ALA A 169 11.60 3.24 14.52
C ALA A 169 12.74 3.99 15.24
N ASN A 170 12.43 4.68 16.35
CA ASN A 170 13.43 5.25 17.25
C ASN A 170 14.32 4.19 17.94
N THR A 171 13.88 2.93 17.99
CA THR A 171 14.64 1.80 18.56
C THR A 171 15.43 1.02 17.52
N TRP A 172 15.19 1.29 16.23
CA TRP A 172 15.86 0.58 15.14
C TRP A 172 17.35 0.89 15.09
N ASP A 173 18.13 0.01 14.49
CA ASP A 173 19.48 0.34 14.08
C ASP A 173 19.48 1.17 12.78
N ALA A 174 20.67 1.56 12.31
CA ALA A 174 20.80 2.37 11.10
C ALA A 174 20.39 1.61 9.83
N ALA A 175 20.65 0.30 9.77
CA ALA A 175 20.34 -0.52 8.59
C ALA A 175 18.82 -0.69 8.43
N GLN A 176 18.09 -0.90 9.52
CA GLN A 176 16.64 -0.95 9.53
C GLN A 176 16.01 0.38 9.08
N ARG A 177 16.54 1.52 9.55
CA ARG A 177 16.07 2.85 9.10
C ARG A 177 16.36 3.10 7.63
N GLU A 178 17.54 2.71 7.15
CA GLU A 178 17.90 2.80 5.74
C GLU A 178 17.00 1.91 4.87
N ALA A 179 16.72 0.67 5.29
CA ALA A 179 15.78 -0.21 4.60
C ALA A 179 14.39 0.43 4.50
N PHE A 180 13.82 0.91 5.61
CA PHE A 180 12.51 1.57 5.63
C PHE A 180 12.45 2.83 4.76
N ALA A 181 13.54 3.59 4.72
CA ALA A 181 13.62 4.84 3.96
C ALA A 181 13.70 4.63 2.43
N ASN A 182 14.12 3.44 1.99
CA ASN A 182 14.31 3.11 0.57
C ASN A 182 13.34 2.01 0.09
N ASP A 183 12.43 1.52 0.94
CA ASP A 183 11.50 0.44 0.62
C ASP A 183 10.46 0.88 -0.43
N PRO A 184 10.43 0.27 -1.63
CA PRO A 184 9.43 0.54 -2.66
C PRO A 184 7.98 0.46 -2.18
N VAL A 185 7.68 -0.40 -1.21
CA VAL A 185 6.33 -0.57 -0.63
C VAL A 185 5.90 0.68 0.14
N ASN A 186 6.85 1.37 0.77
CA ASN A 186 6.60 2.62 1.49
C ASN A 186 6.79 3.86 0.59
N LEU A 187 7.32 3.73 -0.63
CA LEU A 187 7.61 4.86 -1.50
C LEU A 187 6.60 5.01 -2.64
N GLN A 188 6.15 6.24 -2.91
CA GLN A 188 5.23 6.58 -4.00
C GLN A 188 5.58 7.95 -4.60
N ALA A 189 5.70 8.04 -5.92
CA ALA A 189 5.78 9.33 -6.60
C ALA A 189 4.43 10.05 -6.54
N VAL A 190 4.45 11.30 -6.09
CA VAL A 190 3.25 12.12 -5.84
C VAL A 190 3.49 13.60 -6.18
N GLU A 191 2.41 14.37 -6.31
CA GLU A 191 2.48 15.82 -6.45
C GLU A 191 3.09 16.48 -5.19
N GLY A 192 4.02 17.40 -5.41
CA GLY A 192 4.87 17.95 -4.35
C GLY A 192 4.14 18.77 -3.29
N ARG A 193 3.09 19.52 -3.65
CA ARG A 193 2.28 20.27 -2.68
C ARG A 193 1.40 19.35 -1.84
N ALA A 194 0.82 18.33 -2.42
CA ALA A 194 0.07 17.29 -1.72
C ALA A 194 0.96 16.59 -0.70
N ASN A 195 2.18 16.21 -1.09
CA ASN A 195 3.18 15.65 -0.17
C ASN A 195 3.54 16.63 0.97
N SER A 196 3.76 17.90 0.64
CA SER A 196 4.05 18.93 1.63
C SER A 196 2.89 19.16 2.60
N ALA A 197 1.65 19.05 2.11
CA ALA A 197 0.43 19.16 2.91
C ALA A 197 0.23 17.95 3.83
N LYS A 198 0.63 16.75 3.39
CA LYS A 198 0.64 15.53 4.21
C LYS A 198 1.58 15.67 5.41
N GLY A 199 2.85 16.01 5.18
CA GLY A 199 3.84 16.15 6.25
C GLY A 199 4.05 14.83 7.00
N MET A 200 3.91 14.85 8.33
CA MET A 200 4.06 13.65 9.18
C MET A 200 2.74 12.93 9.51
N ARG A 201 1.63 13.38 8.91
CA ARG A 201 0.29 12.95 9.27
C ARG A 201 -0.01 11.54 8.77
N LEU A 202 -0.78 10.81 9.57
CA LEU A 202 -1.42 9.55 9.19
C LEU A 202 -2.92 9.79 8.90
N ALA A 203 -3.68 8.72 8.71
CA ALA A 203 -5.04 8.75 8.18
C ALA A 203 -6.04 9.58 9.02
N SER A 204 -5.81 9.76 10.32
CA SER A 204 -6.71 10.60 11.13
C SER A 204 -6.58 12.09 10.85
N GLU A 205 -5.45 12.53 10.29
CA GLU A 205 -5.12 13.94 10.09
C GLU A 205 -4.97 14.33 8.62
N TRP A 206 -4.69 13.38 7.73
CA TRP A 206 -4.54 13.65 6.30
C TRP A 206 -4.90 12.42 5.43
N MET A 207 -5.59 12.69 4.33
CA MET A 207 -5.92 11.74 3.27
C MET A 207 -5.76 12.41 1.91
N PRO A 208 -5.44 11.65 0.85
CA PRO A 208 -5.46 12.13 -0.53
C PRO A 208 -6.75 12.88 -0.88
N THR A 209 -6.68 13.93 -1.70
CA THR A 209 -7.90 14.58 -2.20
C THR A 209 -8.58 13.75 -3.28
N ASN A 210 -7.81 12.89 -3.96
CA ASN A 210 -8.32 11.90 -4.88
C ASN A 210 -8.97 10.74 -4.11
N THR A 211 -10.29 10.80 -3.94
CA THR A 211 -11.06 9.78 -3.19
C THR A 211 -10.97 8.39 -3.82
N ALA A 212 -10.75 8.32 -5.14
CA ALA A 212 -10.52 7.07 -5.85
C ALA A 212 -9.32 6.27 -5.32
N PHE A 213 -8.33 6.94 -4.72
CA PHE A 213 -7.11 6.32 -4.24
C PHE A 213 -7.17 5.94 -2.75
N HIS A 214 -8.24 6.26 -2.02
CA HIS A 214 -8.32 6.07 -0.56
C HIS A 214 -8.11 4.63 -0.13
N CYS A 215 -8.79 3.68 -0.78
CA CYS A 215 -8.65 2.26 -0.44
C CYS A 215 -7.23 1.75 -0.67
N THR A 216 -6.61 2.13 -1.79
CA THR A 216 -5.21 1.78 -2.10
C THR A 216 -4.25 2.40 -1.10
N TYR A 217 -4.45 3.67 -0.75
CA TYR A 217 -3.62 4.37 0.23
C TYR A 217 -3.68 3.73 1.63
N LEU A 218 -4.89 3.40 2.11
CA LEU A 218 -5.08 2.73 3.39
C LEU A 218 -4.50 1.30 3.38
N ALA A 219 -4.63 0.57 2.28
CA ALA A 219 -4.03 -0.74 2.12
C ALA A 219 -2.49 -0.66 2.14
N GLN A 220 -1.88 0.24 1.36
CA GLN A 220 -0.44 0.48 1.36
C GLN A 220 0.07 0.87 2.75
N MET A 221 -0.61 1.81 3.42
CA MET A 221 -0.26 2.23 4.79
C MET A 221 -0.31 1.04 5.75
N THR A 222 -1.35 0.21 5.67
CA THR A 222 -1.51 -0.97 6.55
C THR A 222 -0.42 -2.00 6.31
N ILE A 223 -0.01 -2.25 5.05
CA ILE A 223 1.11 -3.16 4.76
C ILE A 223 2.40 -2.65 5.36
N VAL A 224 2.71 -1.37 5.18
CA VAL A 224 3.94 -0.79 5.74
C VAL A 224 3.93 -0.88 7.27
N LEU A 225 2.83 -0.49 7.91
CA LEU A 225 2.70 -0.53 9.37
C LEU A 225 2.85 -1.96 9.92
N THR A 226 2.23 -2.94 9.27
CA THR A 226 2.30 -4.35 9.70
C THR A 226 3.66 -5.00 9.40
N SER A 227 4.27 -4.70 8.25
CA SER A 227 5.56 -5.27 7.83
C SER A 227 6.72 -4.82 8.74
N TYR A 228 6.65 -3.59 9.22
CA TYR A 228 7.66 -3.00 10.09
C TYR A 228 7.30 -3.03 11.58
N ASP A 229 6.17 -3.66 11.94
CA ASP A 229 5.64 -3.67 13.31
C ASP A 229 5.64 -2.26 13.92
N LEU A 230 5.06 -1.28 13.22
CA LEU A 230 4.95 0.10 13.68
C LEU A 230 3.62 0.32 14.39
N ALA A 231 3.67 1.01 15.53
CA ALA A 231 2.47 1.42 16.23
C ALA A 231 1.89 2.72 15.66
N VAL A 232 0.58 2.86 15.76
CA VAL A 232 -0.15 4.09 15.44
C VAL A 232 -0.93 4.59 16.66
N THR A 233 -1.49 5.80 16.62
CA THR A 233 -2.42 6.21 17.68
C THR A 233 -3.72 5.42 17.57
N PRO A 234 -4.51 5.26 18.66
CA PRO A 234 -5.84 4.67 18.55
C PRO A 234 -6.75 5.40 17.55
N ILE A 235 -6.59 6.72 17.40
CA ILE A 235 -7.37 7.52 16.46
C ILE A 235 -6.94 7.23 15.02
N ASP A 236 -5.64 7.07 14.75
CA ASP A 236 -5.16 6.66 13.42
C ASP A 236 -5.58 5.24 13.06
N GLN A 237 -5.56 4.31 14.02
CA GLN A 237 -6.07 2.96 13.80
C GLN A 237 -7.55 2.98 13.43
N ASP A 238 -8.38 3.71 14.20
CA ASP A 238 -9.80 3.86 13.92
C ASP A 238 -10.05 4.55 12.57
N ALA A 239 -9.26 5.57 12.24
CA ALA A 239 -9.30 6.25 10.95
C ALA A 239 -8.98 5.32 9.76
N ILE A 240 -7.99 4.43 9.91
CA ILE A 240 -7.69 3.41 8.90
C ILE A 240 -8.84 2.42 8.75
N LEU A 241 -9.41 1.96 9.86
CA LEU A 241 -10.48 0.96 9.90
C LEU A 241 -11.81 1.50 9.36
N ASN A 242 -12.30 2.54 10.01
CA ASN A 242 -13.68 3.02 9.93
C ASN A 242 -13.81 4.35 9.19
N GLY A 243 -12.69 5.06 8.97
CA GLY A 243 -12.67 6.36 8.34
C GLY A 243 -12.78 7.49 9.36
N GLY A 244 -13.06 8.69 8.88
CA GLY A 244 -13.06 9.86 9.75
C GLY A 244 -13.47 11.12 9.02
N THR A 245 -13.09 12.28 9.57
CA THR A 245 -13.35 13.58 8.98
C THR A 245 -12.09 14.44 9.02
N ILE A 246 -11.64 14.90 7.87
CA ILE A 246 -10.48 15.79 7.74
C ILE A 246 -10.99 17.13 7.21
N ASN A 247 -10.78 18.20 7.98
CA ASN A 247 -11.22 19.56 7.62
C ASN A 247 -12.71 19.65 7.23
N GLY A 248 -13.57 18.85 7.88
CA GLY A 248 -15.01 18.81 7.61
C GLY A 248 -15.42 17.93 6.43
N VAL A 249 -14.49 17.26 5.76
CA VAL A 249 -14.76 16.31 4.68
C VAL A 249 -14.68 14.88 5.24
N PRO A 250 -15.78 14.09 5.20
CA PRO A 250 -15.73 12.71 5.62
C PRO A 250 -14.97 11.85 4.60
N PHE A 251 -14.30 10.82 5.08
CA PHE A 251 -13.73 9.76 4.25
C PHE A 251 -14.06 8.39 4.86
N ALA A 252 -14.13 7.38 3.99
CA ALA A 252 -14.43 6.02 4.40
C ALA A 252 -13.14 5.25 4.73
N GLY A 253 -13.18 4.43 5.77
CA GLY A 253 -12.07 3.55 6.12
C GLY A 253 -12.00 2.29 5.26
N ALA A 254 -10.99 1.46 5.53
CA ALA A 254 -10.76 0.20 4.83
C ALA A 254 -11.96 -0.76 4.91
N ALA A 255 -12.71 -0.75 6.02
CA ALA A 255 -13.91 -1.59 6.17
C ALA A 255 -15.00 -1.30 5.12
N SER A 256 -14.99 -0.09 4.55
CA SER A 256 -15.92 0.36 3.51
C SER A 256 -15.40 0.15 2.09
N CYS A 257 -14.16 -0.34 1.93
CA CYS A 257 -13.56 -0.68 0.65
C CYS A 257 -14.08 -2.04 0.19
N ALA A 258 -15.29 -2.04 -0.38
CA ALA A 258 -15.92 -3.26 -0.86
C ALA A 258 -15.38 -3.66 -2.24
N LEU A 259 -15.30 -4.98 -2.46
CA LEU A 259 -15.15 -5.54 -3.80
C LEU A 259 -16.41 -5.29 -4.64
N PRO A 260 -16.31 -5.35 -5.98
CA PRO A 260 -17.48 -5.28 -6.85
C PRO A 260 -18.59 -6.25 -6.43
N ALA A 261 -19.84 -5.80 -6.49
CA ALA A 261 -20.99 -6.63 -6.15
C ALA A 261 -21.03 -7.90 -7.02
N GLY A 262 -21.13 -9.07 -6.38
CA GLY A 262 -21.08 -10.36 -7.07
C GLY A 262 -19.67 -10.93 -7.26
N ALA A 263 -18.64 -10.30 -6.68
CA ALA A 263 -17.29 -10.85 -6.64
C ALA A 263 -17.30 -12.28 -6.07
N VAL A 264 -16.98 -13.25 -6.92
CA VAL A 264 -16.64 -14.60 -6.49
C VAL A 264 -15.13 -14.59 -6.26
N LEU A 265 -14.74 -14.54 -4.99
CA LEU A 265 -13.34 -14.72 -4.64
C LEU A 265 -12.89 -16.10 -5.13
N ALA A 266 -11.91 -16.13 -6.03
CA ALA A 266 -11.21 -17.37 -6.31
C ALA A 266 -10.57 -17.81 -4.99
N GLU A 267 -10.95 -19.00 -4.48
CA GLU A 267 -10.22 -19.56 -3.33
C GLU A 267 -8.73 -19.59 -3.67
N PRO A 268 -7.84 -19.23 -2.74
CA PRO A 268 -6.41 -19.23 -3.00
C PRO A 268 -6.03 -20.60 -3.54
N SER A 269 -5.66 -20.64 -4.81
CA SER A 269 -5.32 -21.88 -5.47
C SER A 269 -4.11 -22.43 -4.74
N THR A 270 -4.31 -23.53 -4.01
CA THR A 270 -3.23 -24.34 -3.47
C THR A 270 -2.57 -25.06 -4.63
N VAL A 271 -1.92 -24.30 -5.51
CA VAL A 271 -0.94 -24.88 -6.43
C VAL A 271 0.22 -25.30 -5.53
N ALA A 272 0.18 -26.56 -5.15
CA ALA A 272 1.33 -27.24 -4.60
C ALA A 272 2.52 -26.91 -5.48
N SER A 273 3.56 -26.32 -4.87
CA SER A 273 4.89 -26.26 -5.42
C SER A 273 5.18 -27.61 -6.07
N GLU A 274 5.36 -27.65 -7.39
CA GLU A 274 5.86 -28.85 -8.04
C GLU A 274 7.15 -29.25 -7.32
N GLU A 275 7.15 -30.47 -6.80
CA GLU A 275 8.30 -31.15 -6.25
C GLU A 275 9.44 -31.08 -7.28
N PRO A 276 10.68 -30.73 -6.90
CA PRO A 276 11.75 -30.63 -7.87
C PRO A 276 11.94 -31.99 -8.53
N ALA A 277 11.88 -32.00 -9.87
CA ALA A 277 12.05 -33.20 -10.68
C ALA A 277 13.30 -33.98 -10.23
N LYS A 278 13.10 -35.27 -9.92
CA LYS A 278 14.18 -36.21 -9.62
C LYS A 278 15.24 -36.15 -10.71
N THR A 279 16.49 -36.00 -10.27
CA THR A 279 17.69 -36.09 -11.10
C THR A 279 17.68 -37.41 -11.86
N VAL A 280 17.58 -37.35 -13.19
CA VAL A 280 17.78 -38.51 -14.06
C VAL A 280 19.28 -38.79 -14.10
N GLU A 281 19.67 -39.94 -13.57
CA GLU A 281 21.02 -40.47 -13.62
C GLU A 281 21.38 -40.78 -15.08
N VAL A 282 22.35 -40.05 -15.64
CA VAL A 282 22.85 -40.29 -17.00
C VAL A 282 23.73 -41.53 -16.98
N ILE A 283 23.19 -42.64 -17.48
CA ILE A 283 23.93 -43.88 -17.73
C ILE A 283 24.92 -43.61 -18.89
N GLY A 284 26.21 -43.85 -18.63
CA GLY A 284 27.32 -43.49 -19.49
C GLY A 284 27.29 -44.09 -20.91
N ALA A 285 27.75 -43.29 -21.87
CA ALA A 285 28.04 -43.73 -23.24
C ALA A 285 29.41 -44.46 -23.30
N PRO A 286 29.58 -45.40 -24.24
CA PRO A 286 30.73 -46.30 -24.27
C PRO A 286 32.02 -45.63 -24.80
N GLU A 287 33.15 -46.15 -24.34
CA GLU A 287 34.51 -45.74 -24.70
C GLU A 287 34.85 -46.05 -26.17
N PRO A 288 35.58 -45.18 -26.90
CA PRO A 288 35.98 -45.43 -28.28
C PRO A 288 37.31 -46.22 -28.36
N PRO A 289 37.56 -46.98 -29.44
CA PRO A 289 38.77 -47.76 -29.59
C PRO A 289 39.97 -46.91 -30.04
N ASP A 290 41.15 -47.30 -29.54
CA ASP A 290 42.47 -46.74 -29.83
C ASP A 290 42.99 -47.16 -31.21
N SER A 291 43.61 -46.23 -31.95
CA SER A 291 44.78 -46.47 -32.83
C SER A 291 45.26 -45.20 -33.55
N THR A 292 46.45 -44.76 -33.15
CA THR A 292 47.64 -44.40 -33.96
C THR A 292 47.47 -43.74 -35.35
N GLU A 293 48.01 -42.53 -35.52
CA GLU A 293 49.20 -42.23 -36.34
C GLU A 293 49.45 -40.70 -36.48
N ASN A 294 50.64 -40.37 -36.99
CA ASN A 294 51.49 -39.21 -36.72
C ASN A 294 51.29 -38.03 -37.71
N ALA A 295 51.85 -36.87 -37.34
CA ALA A 295 52.41 -35.79 -38.18
C ALA A 295 51.68 -34.41 -38.28
N THR A 296 52.25 -33.47 -37.51
CA THR A 296 52.80 -32.14 -37.87
C THR A 296 52.09 -31.13 -38.80
N THR A 297 52.07 -29.89 -38.28
CA THR A 297 52.10 -28.54 -38.91
C THR A 297 50.81 -27.91 -39.46
N GLY A 298 50.49 -26.72 -38.93
CA GLY A 298 50.14 -25.55 -39.76
C GLY A 298 48.72 -25.00 -39.68
N ALA A 299 48.53 -24.02 -38.77
CA ALA A 299 47.70 -22.81 -38.91
C ALA A 299 46.16 -22.87 -39.06
N SER A 300 45.54 -22.08 -38.16
CA SER A 300 44.30 -21.28 -38.27
C SER A 300 42.93 -21.97 -38.44
N ALA A 301 42.12 -21.91 -37.38
CA ALA A 301 40.71 -21.44 -37.41
C ALA A 301 40.17 -21.30 -35.96
N LEU A 302 39.43 -20.22 -35.69
CA LEU A 302 38.61 -19.97 -34.49
C LEU A 302 37.52 -21.06 -34.33
N PRO A 303 36.96 -21.32 -33.12
CA PRO A 303 35.71 -20.63 -32.74
C PRO A 303 35.40 -20.47 -31.23
N TRP A 304 34.51 -19.50 -30.94
CA TRP A 304 33.33 -19.53 -30.06
C TRP A 304 33.16 -20.65 -29.02
N ILE A 305 32.75 -20.31 -27.78
CA ILE A 305 31.49 -20.73 -27.11
C ILE A 305 31.51 -20.48 -25.57
N LEU A 306 30.49 -19.72 -25.13
CA LEU A 306 29.60 -19.78 -23.94
C LEU A 306 30.01 -20.31 -22.54
N GLY A 307 29.41 -19.64 -21.53
CA GLY A 307 28.72 -20.30 -20.39
C GLY A 307 28.99 -19.67 -19.02
N LEU A 308 28.25 -18.61 -18.62
CA LEU A 308 27.17 -18.60 -17.60
C LEU A 308 27.62 -19.13 -16.21
N ALA A 309 27.79 -18.30 -15.17
CA ALA A 309 26.78 -17.56 -14.38
C ALA A 309 25.79 -18.48 -13.61
N GLY A 310 25.72 -18.32 -12.29
CA GLY A 310 24.51 -18.68 -11.53
C GLY A 310 24.68 -19.03 -10.06
N VAL A 311 24.01 -18.21 -9.23
CA VAL A 311 23.39 -18.53 -7.92
C VAL A 311 24.25 -18.38 -6.66
N ALA A 312 24.24 -17.18 -6.08
CA ALA A 312 24.32 -16.97 -4.64
C ALA A 312 23.51 -15.73 -4.21
N LEU A 313 22.19 -15.84 -4.11
CA LEU A 313 21.34 -14.84 -3.44
C LEU A 313 20.02 -15.50 -3.02
N ALA A 314 19.97 -15.96 -1.77
CA ALA A 314 18.73 -16.24 -1.01
C ALA A 314 19.11 -16.60 0.44
N ALA A 315 19.46 -15.60 1.27
CA ALA A 315 19.75 -15.87 2.69
C ALA A 315 19.32 -14.78 3.69
N LEU A 316 18.59 -13.74 3.29
CA LEU A 316 18.21 -12.65 4.23
C LEU A 316 16.71 -12.45 4.47
N ALA A 317 15.81 -13.10 3.70
CA ALA A 317 14.36 -12.97 3.93
C ALA A 317 13.76 -14.01 4.91
N ALA A 318 14.53 -15.01 5.35
CA ALA A 318 14.00 -16.11 6.17
C ALA A 318 14.06 -15.89 7.70
N ALA A 319 14.76 -14.85 8.18
CA ALA A 319 15.01 -14.68 9.61
C ALA A 319 13.84 -14.02 10.39
N VAL A 320 12.93 -13.33 9.72
CA VAL A 320 11.83 -12.59 10.41
C VAL A 320 10.56 -13.45 10.57
N LEU A 321 10.36 -14.45 9.72
CA LEU A 321 9.16 -15.31 9.75
C LEU A 321 9.23 -16.49 10.74
N GLN A 322 10.42 -16.89 11.20
CA GLN A 322 10.56 -18.04 12.11
C GLN A 322 10.31 -17.71 13.59
N HIS A 323 10.30 -16.44 14.00
CA HIS A 323 10.07 -16.09 15.40
C HIS A 323 8.57 -16.10 15.81
N ARG A 324 7.64 -16.10 14.85
CA ARG A 324 6.18 -16.10 15.10
C ARG A 324 5.54 -17.48 15.25
N ARG A 325 6.30 -18.58 15.19
CA ARG A 325 5.78 -19.93 15.47
C ARG A 325 6.19 -20.49 16.84
N ARG A 326 6.91 -19.72 17.66
CA ARG A 326 7.29 -20.08 19.04
C ARG A 326 7.30 -18.85 19.94
N ALA A 327 6.12 -18.31 20.22
CA ALA A 327 5.81 -17.49 21.39
C ALA A 327 4.30 -17.54 21.62
#